data_AF-A0A353Q8Z4-F1
#
_entry.id   AF-A0A353Q8Z4-F1
#
_cell.length_a   1.000
_cell.length_b   1.000
_cell.length_c   1.000
_cell.angle_alpha   90.00
_cell.angle_beta   90.00
_cell.angle_gamma   90.00
#
_symmetry.space_group_name_H-M   'P 1'
#
loop_
_entity.id
_entity.type
_entity.pdbx_description
1 polymer ?
#
loop_
_entity_poly.entity_id
_entity_poly.type
_entity_poly.pdbx_seq_one_letter_code
_entity_poly.pdbx_strand_id
1 'polypeptide(L)'
;MGYKSFTNECIDIINENMKINFLLFACFLFPISSVFSQQPFTVEVKNSVQEVLSYAEIFIPQKTHKVGTKEGTLAFPEDLIQEGDSIIVRYLGYETKRIAVSREMINAGYCEILLDEKPYLLEAVVVNRNDLNAEAFFKKKKKKLLLPYFRDHSFLVDFDSVVSGDSTVAGQKTGFFRDAYVSIDSIGLSSDSVANELVYKGLKRGYELNYLLADIFCHAKYRKRFYCDYKGKRDGFDLWSFAIRLGKGDLWRLSLGDEFVCMVSLDEKGYIANIEAQLTSHSNKSESYILNTDYTLFREKIVASRSVFKILPNADNDEAKECVIVMTFSGFGKS
;
A
#
# COMPACT_ATOMS: atom_id res chain seq x y z
N MET A 1 -22.56 -83.89 30.93
CA MET A 1 -23.29 -82.77 30.31
C MET A 1 -23.39 -81.66 31.34
N GLY A 2 -22.66 -80.55 31.16
CA GLY A 2 -22.68 -79.46 32.14
C GLY A 2 -21.64 -78.40 31.84
N TYR A 3 -21.77 -77.68 30.72
CA TYR A 3 -20.88 -76.55 30.38
C TYR A 3 -21.54 -75.49 29.46
N LYS A 4 -22.87 -75.39 29.43
CA LYS A 4 -23.58 -74.42 28.56
C LYS A 4 -24.45 -73.38 29.27
N SER A 5 -24.66 -73.50 30.59
CA SER A 5 -25.58 -72.58 31.31
C SER A 5 -24.90 -71.37 31.95
N PHE A 6 -23.59 -71.45 32.25
CA PHE A 6 -22.90 -70.38 32.99
C PHE A 6 -22.38 -69.24 32.10
N THR A 7 -22.25 -69.47 30.78
CA THR A 7 -21.69 -68.48 29.85
C THR A 7 -22.70 -67.43 29.41
N ASN A 8 -24.00 -67.75 29.37
CA ASN A 8 -25.01 -66.80 28.90
C ASN A 8 -25.38 -65.76 29.97
N GLU A 9 -25.51 -66.16 31.24
CA GLU A 9 -25.78 -65.21 32.33
C GLU A 9 -24.64 -64.20 32.55
N CYS A 10 -23.38 -64.62 32.36
CA CYS A 10 -22.24 -63.70 32.47
C CYS A 10 -22.19 -62.69 31.30
N ILE A 11 -22.59 -63.07 30.09
CA ILE A 11 -22.57 -62.17 28.92
C ILE A 11 -23.69 -61.14 29.02
N ASP A 12 -24.87 -61.51 29.54
CA ASP A 12 -25.98 -60.58 29.68
C ASP A 12 -25.74 -59.55 30.80
N ILE A 13 -25.12 -59.95 31.93
CA ILE A 13 -24.73 -59.04 33.01
C ILE A 13 -23.60 -58.09 32.56
N ILE A 14 -22.66 -58.56 31.73
CA ILE A 14 -21.62 -57.69 31.15
C ILE A 14 -22.25 -56.69 30.18
N ASN A 15 -23.21 -57.11 29.34
CA ASN A 15 -23.90 -56.22 28.40
C ASN A 15 -24.80 -55.18 29.09
N GLU A 16 -25.50 -55.53 30.17
CA GLU A 16 -26.28 -54.56 30.94
C GLU A 16 -25.37 -53.55 31.66
N ASN A 17 -24.26 -54.01 32.26
CA ASN A 17 -23.28 -53.10 32.87
C ASN A 17 -22.56 -52.22 31.84
N MET A 18 -22.29 -52.72 30.63
CA MET A 18 -21.74 -51.92 29.54
C MET A 18 -22.74 -50.88 29.04
N LYS A 19 -24.03 -51.22 28.93
CA LYS A 19 -25.08 -50.28 28.54
C LYS A 19 -25.31 -49.22 29.61
N ILE A 20 -25.31 -49.59 30.89
CA ILE A 20 -25.46 -48.64 32.00
C ILE A 20 -24.23 -47.72 32.10
N ASN A 21 -23.02 -48.26 31.92
CA ASN A 21 -21.79 -47.44 31.88
C ASN A 21 -21.73 -46.55 30.63
N PHE A 22 -22.22 -47.02 29.48
CA PHE A 22 -22.31 -46.20 28.27
C PHE A 22 -23.39 -45.11 28.38
N LEU A 23 -24.51 -45.39 29.05
CA LEU A 23 -25.55 -44.41 29.34
C LEU A 23 -25.06 -43.37 30.36
N LEU A 24 -24.35 -43.79 31.42
CA LEU A 24 -23.72 -42.89 32.39
C LEU A 24 -22.61 -42.04 31.75
N PHE A 25 -21.83 -42.62 30.83
CA PHE A 25 -20.80 -41.90 30.07
C PHE A 25 -21.41 -40.91 29.06
N ALA A 26 -22.53 -41.26 28.41
CA ALA A 26 -23.29 -40.36 27.56
C ALA A 26 -23.97 -39.22 28.36
N CYS A 27 -24.45 -39.49 29.57
CA CYS A 27 -24.99 -38.45 30.46
C CYS A 27 -23.89 -37.55 31.06
N PHE A 28 -22.65 -38.03 31.21
CA PHE A 28 -21.51 -37.23 31.66
C PHE A 28 -20.78 -36.45 30.55
N LEU A 29 -20.97 -36.83 29.28
CA LEU A 29 -20.39 -36.12 28.12
C LEU A 29 -21.33 -35.08 27.49
N PHE A 30 -22.56 -34.96 27.98
CA PHE A 30 -23.50 -33.90 27.59
C PHE A 30 -23.82 -32.87 28.70
N PRO A 31 -22.86 -32.33 29.48
CA PRO A 31 -23.04 -30.98 29.97
C PRO A 31 -22.90 -30.08 28.76
N ILE A 32 -24.05 -29.81 28.16
CA ILE A 32 -24.42 -28.64 27.36
C ILE A 32 -23.36 -27.55 27.55
N SER A 33 -22.40 -27.49 26.61
CA SER A 33 -21.67 -26.26 26.35
C SER A 33 -22.66 -25.32 25.66
N SER A 34 -23.64 -24.84 26.41
CA SER A 34 -24.18 -23.51 26.17
C SER A 34 -23.03 -22.59 26.47
N VAL A 35 -22.15 -22.41 25.48
CA VAL A 35 -21.43 -21.16 25.34
C VAL A 35 -22.55 -20.15 25.28
N PHE A 36 -22.83 -19.50 26.42
CA PHE A 36 -23.53 -18.25 26.41
C PHE A 36 -22.66 -17.36 25.54
N SER A 37 -22.96 -17.33 24.24
CA SER A 37 -22.46 -16.31 23.36
C SER A 37 -23.04 -15.03 23.94
N GLN A 38 -22.24 -14.35 24.75
CA GLN A 38 -22.55 -13.00 25.20
C GLN A 38 -22.92 -12.21 23.94
N GLN A 39 -24.12 -11.64 23.91
CA GLN A 39 -24.56 -10.90 22.75
C GLN A 39 -23.64 -9.67 22.64
N PRO A 40 -22.93 -9.51 21.51
CA PRO A 40 -22.02 -8.39 21.37
C PRO A 40 -22.82 -7.09 21.34
N PHE A 41 -22.28 -6.05 21.95
CA PHE A 41 -22.87 -4.73 21.87
C PHE A 41 -22.70 -4.20 20.45
N THR A 42 -23.81 -3.95 19.76
CA THR A 42 -23.79 -3.56 18.35
C THR A 42 -24.14 -2.09 18.18
N VAL A 43 -23.27 -1.35 17.50
CA VAL A 43 -23.54 0.02 17.05
C VAL A 43 -24.01 -0.01 15.62
N GLU A 44 -25.15 0.60 15.32
CA GLU A 44 -25.65 0.82 13.96
C GLU A 44 -25.63 2.31 13.61
N VAL A 45 -25.15 2.66 12.42
CA VAL A 45 -24.99 4.04 11.97
C VAL A 45 -25.87 4.31 10.76
N LYS A 46 -26.72 5.33 10.88
CA LYS A 46 -27.65 5.76 9.84
C LYS A 46 -27.61 7.27 9.65
N ASN A 47 -28.13 7.76 8.53
CA ASN A 47 -28.40 9.19 8.37
C ASN A 47 -29.73 9.58 9.04
N SER A 48 -30.00 10.89 9.10
CA SER A 48 -31.25 11.45 9.63
C SER A 48 -32.52 11.02 8.88
N VAL A 49 -32.39 10.44 7.68
CA VAL A 49 -33.48 9.88 6.86
C VAL A 49 -33.58 8.35 7.03
N GLN A 50 -32.89 7.77 8.03
CA GLN A 50 -32.89 6.34 8.35
C GLN A 50 -32.24 5.42 7.29
N GLU A 51 -31.45 5.97 6.37
CA GLU A 51 -30.62 5.18 5.46
C GLU A 51 -29.33 4.76 6.14
N VAL A 52 -28.91 3.52 5.87
CA VAL A 52 -27.71 2.91 6.46
C VAL A 52 -26.45 3.57 5.89
N LEU A 53 -25.52 3.94 6.78
CA LEU A 53 -24.21 4.49 6.41
C LEU A 53 -23.14 3.41 6.54
N SER A 54 -22.80 2.78 5.41
CA SER A 54 -21.75 1.76 5.32
C SER A 54 -20.38 2.30 5.73
N TYR A 55 -19.57 1.51 6.44
CA TYR A 55 -18.16 1.82 6.75
C TYR A 55 -17.92 3.12 7.54
N ALA A 56 -18.83 3.48 8.45
CA ALA A 56 -18.59 4.56 9.38
C ALA A 56 -17.40 4.28 10.31
N GLU A 57 -16.60 5.31 10.59
CA GLU A 57 -15.51 5.24 11.56
C GLU A 57 -16.13 5.33 12.96
N ILE A 58 -15.92 4.31 13.79
CA ILE A 58 -16.47 4.23 15.15
C ILE A 58 -15.33 3.96 16.12
N PHE A 59 -15.17 4.83 17.11
CA PHE A 59 -14.12 4.67 18.11
C PHE A 59 -14.57 5.06 19.52
N ILE A 60 -13.99 4.37 20.49
CA ILE A 60 -14.13 4.64 21.91
C ILE A 60 -12.74 5.07 22.39
N PRO A 61 -12.57 6.33 22.86
CA PRO A 61 -11.27 6.85 23.25
C PRO A 61 -10.51 5.90 24.17
N GLN A 62 -9.23 5.67 23.85
CA GLN A 62 -8.31 4.82 24.62
C GLN A 62 -8.64 3.32 24.66
N LYS A 63 -9.74 2.86 24.05
CA LYS A 63 -10.13 1.44 24.01
C LYS A 63 -10.06 0.82 22.61
N THR A 64 -10.68 1.44 21.62
CA THR A 64 -10.75 0.86 20.27
C THR A 64 -11.04 1.90 19.22
N HIS A 65 -10.57 1.64 18.01
CA HIS A 65 -10.88 2.40 16.81
C HIS A 65 -11.04 1.42 15.65
N LYS A 66 -12.25 1.34 15.09
CA LYS A 66 -12.60 0.42 14.01
C LYS A 66 -13.52 1.10 13.00
N VAL A 67 -13.66 0.44 11.85
CA VAL A 67 -14.58 0.84 10.79
C VAL A 67 -15.74 -0.16 10.78
N GLY A 68 -16.97 0.35 10.64
CA GLY A 68 -18.19 -0.46 10.52
C GLY A 68 -18.25 -1.27 9.23
N THR A 69 -19.26 -2.12 9.11
CA THR A 69 -19.46 -2.99 7.95
C THR A 69 -20.23 -2.30 6.83
N LYS A 70 -20.46 -3.01 5.72
CA LYS A 70 -21.32 -2.58 4.62
C LYS A 70 -22.75 -2.31 5.09
N GLU A 71 -23.22 -3.06 6.08
CA GLU A 71 -24.53 -2.92 6.71
C GLU A 71 -24.58 -1.77 7.72
N GLY A 72 -23.53 -0.96 7.83
CA GLY A 72 -23.44 0.19 8.72
C GLY A 72 -23.40 -0.17 10.20
N THR A 73 -22.99 -1.40 10.52
CA THR A 73 -22.93 -1.90 11.90
C THR A 73 -21.51 -2.17 12.36
N LEU A 74 -21.30 -2.18 13.67
CA LEU A 74 -20.07 -2.66 14.29
C LEU A 74 -20.38 -3.31 15.64
N ALA A 75 -19.96 -4.57 15.77
CA ALA A 75 -20.10 -5.35 17.00
C ALA A 75 -18.85 -5.21 17.88
N PHE A 76 -19.05 -4.91 19.15
CA PHE A 76 -18.03 -4.90 20.19
C PHE A 76 -18.27 -6.04 21.18
N PRO A 77 -17.21 -6.70 21.67
CA PRO A 77 -17.37 -7.59 22.80
C PRO A 77 -17.73 -6.79 24.06
N GLU A 78 -18.58 -7.37 24.91
CA GLU A 78 -19.24 -6.68 26.05
C GLU A 78 -18.24 -6.13 27.07
N ASP A 79 -17.09 -6.79 27.23
CA ASP A 79 -15.99 -6.39 28.12
C ASP A 79 -15.32 -5.06 27.72
N LEU A 80 -15.48 -4.65 26.46
CA LEU A 80 -14.87 -3.45 25.91
C LEU A 80 -15.68 -2.18 26.20
N ILE A 81 -16.96 -2.32 26.57
CA ILE A 81 -17.90 -1.21 26.72
C ILE A 81 -18.38 -1.11 28.15
N GLN A 82 -18.27 0.08 28.72
CA GLN A 82 -18.68 0.39 30.09
C GLN A 82 -19.60 1.60 30.11
N GLU A 83 -20.48 1.65 31.12
CA GLU A 83 -21.33 2.80 31.37
C GLU A 83 -20.47 4.07 31.52
N GLY A 84 -20.83 5.13 30.80
CA GLY A 84 -20.08 6.39 30.76
C GLY A 84 -18.99 6.47 29.69
N ASP A 85 -18.69 5.39 28.98
CA ASP A 85 -17.82 5.44 27.80
C ASP A 85 -18.41 6.37 26.73
N SER A 86 -17.55 6.92 25.86
CA SER A 86 -17.98 7.78 24.78
C SER A 86 -17.76 7.13 23.42
N ILE A 87 -18.83 6.77 22.73
CA ILE A 87 -18.79 6.30 21.35
C ILE A 87 -18.77 7.54 20.45
N ILE A 88 -17.73 7.65 19.63
CA ILE A 88 -17.58 8.72 18.64
C ILE A 88 -17.70 8.11 17.25
N VAL A 89 -18.58 8.68 16.43
CA VAL A 89 -18.83 8.23 15.06
C VAL A 89 -18.52 9.34 14.08
N ARG A 90 -17.76 9.02 13.04
CA ARG A 90 -17.42 9.90 11.93
C ARG A 90 -17.79 9.28 10.60
N TYR A 91 -18.29 10.11 9.70
CA TYR A 91 -18.59 9.74 8.33
C TYR A 91 -18.42 10.94 7.41
N LEU A 92 -17.85 10.73 6.22
CA LEU A 92 -17.55 11.81 5.28
C LEU A 92 -18.85 12.48 4.82
N GLY A 93 -18.91 13.81 4.89
CA GLY A 93 -20.12 14.57 4.55
C GLY A 93 -21.11 14.75 5.70
N TYR A 94 -20.83 14.22 6.89
CA TYR A 94 -21.71 14.26 8.05
C TYR A 94 -21.01 14.89 9.26
N GLU A 95 -21.81 15.40 10.20
CA GLU A 95 -21.30 15.90 11.47
C GLU A 95 -20.85 14.74 12.38
N THR A 96 -19.71 14.92 13.05
CA THR A 96 -19.22 13.92 14.02
C THR A 96 -20.14 13.88 15.22
N LYS A 97 -20.66 12.69 15.55
CA LYS A 97 -21.53 12.50 16.71
C LYS A 97 -20.79 11.82 17.85
N ARG A 98 -21.06 12.28 19.06
CA ARG A 98 -20.54 11.71 20.31
C ARG A 98 -21.69 11.32 21.20
N ILE A 99 -21.73 10.06 21.62
CA ILE A 99 -22.78 9.50 22.48
C ILE A 99 -22.14 8.87 23.70
N ALA A 100 -22.68 9.17 24.88
CA ALA A 100 -22.29 8.49 26.11
C ALA A 100 -23.07 7.18 26.23
N VAL A 101 -22.36 6.09 26.52
CA VAL A 101 -22.95 4.77 26.71
C VAL A 101 -23.74 4.77 28.02
N SER A 102 -25.05 4.53 27.91
CA SER A 102 -25.93 4.40 29.07
C SER A 102 -26.11 2.94 29.48
N ARG A 103 -26.57 2.72 30.71
CA ARG A 103 -26.86 1.38 31.21
C ARG A 103 -27.97 0.68 30.44
N GLU A 104 -28.96 1.44 29.96
CA GLU A 104 -30.03 0.93 29.11
C GLU A 104 -29.49 0.40 27.78
N MET A 105 -28.54 1.10 27.17
CA MET A 105 -27.90 0.65 25.92
C MET A 105 -27.13 -0.66 26.13
N ILE A 106 -26.38 -0.76 27.23
CA ILE A 106 -25.62 -1.97 27.56
C ILE A 106 -26.58 -3.16 27.76
N ASN A 107 -27.65 -2.96 28.54
CA ASN A 107 -28.65 -4.00 28.76
C ASN A 107 -29.38 -4.42 27.47
N ALA A 108 -29.55 -3.50 26.52
CA ALA A 108 -30.14 -3.79 25.21
C ALA A 108 -29.14 -4.43 24.24
N GLY A 109 -27.84 -4.38 24.51
CA GLY A 109 -26.78 -4.86 23.62
C GLY A 109 -26.72 -4.10 22.28
N TYR A 110 -27.30 -2.91 22.19
CA TYR A 110 -27.50 -2.22 20.92
C TYR A 110 -27.57 -0.69 21.08
N CYS A 111 -27.02 0.02 20.08
CA CYS A 111 -27.07 1.48 20.00
C CYS A 111 -27.22 1.94 18.54
N GLU A 112 -28.30 2.67 18.24
CA GLU A 112 -28.48 3.34 16.95
C GLU A 112 -27.94 4.77 17.03
N ILE A 113 -27.13 5.16 16.04
CA ILE A 113 -26.50 6.48 15.93
C ILE A 113 -26.90 7.12 14.60
N LEU A 114 -27.73 8.16 14.69
CA LEU A 114 -28.13 8.98 13.54
C LEU A 114 -27.15 10.13 13.32
N LEU A 115 -26.56 10.22 12.13
CA LEU A 115 -25.68 11.33 11.72
C LEU A 115 -26.44 12.33 10.86
N ASP A 116 -26.18 13.61 11.11
CA ASP A 116 -26.75 14.71 10.35
C ASP A 116 -25.78 15.14 9.24
N GLU A 117 -26.31 15.36 8.03
CA GLU A 117 -25.49 15.83 6.91
C GLU A 117 -24.93 17.22 7.19
N LYS A 118 -23.63 17.37 6.96
CA LYS A 118 -22.94 18.65 7.04
C LYS A 118 -22.48 19.03 5.64
N PRO A 119 -23.24 19.85 4.90
CA PRO A 119 -22.81 20.32 3.60
C PRO A 119 -21.55 21.18 3.76
N TYR A 120 -20.45 20.72 3.17
CA TYR A 120 -19.24 21.53 3.08
C TYR A 120 -19.40 22.48 1.90
N LEU A 121 -19.53 23.78 2.18
CA LEU A 121 -19.47 24.80 1.14
C LEU A 121 -18.01 24.90 0.69
N LEU A 122 -17.70 24.34 -0.49
CA LEU A 122 -16.40 24.58 -1.11
C LEU A 122 -16.38 26.04 -1.59
N GLU A 123 -15.42 26.81 -1.10
CA GLU A 123 -15.22 28.17 -1.60
C GLU A 123 -15.02 28.14 -3.12
N ALA A 124 -15.64 29.10 -3.82
CA ALA A 124 -15.50 29.21 -5.25
C ALA A 124 -14.02 29.38 -5.62
N VAL A 125 -13.46 28.40 -6.34
CA VAL A 125 -12.10 28.49 -6.84
C VAL A 125 -12.07 29.51 -7.98
N VAL A 126 -11.51 30.68 -7.72
CA VAL A 126 -11.27 31.69 -8.77
C VAL A 126 -10.11 31.21 -9.63
N VAL A 127 -10.42 30.64 -10.79
CA VAL A 127 -9.42 30.26 -11.80
C VAL A 127 -9.03 31.49 -12.59
N ASN A 128 -7.99 32.20 -12.11
CA ASN A 128 -7.37 33.27 -12.88
C ASN A 128 -6.52 32.70 -14.01
N ARG A 129 -6.50 33.39 -15.15
CA ARG A 129 -5.53 33.11 -16.22
C ARG A 129 -4.13 33.32 -15.64
N ASN A 130 -3.40 32.22 -15.46
CA ASN A 130 -2.03 32.28 -15.02
C ASN A 130 -1.14 32.34 -16.27
N ASP A 131 -0.51 33.50 -16.51
CA ASP A 131 0.51 33.64 -17.56
C ASP A 131 1.81 32.89 -17.21
N LEU A 132 1.86 32.25 -16.02
CA LEU A 132 2.97 31.40 -15.62
C LEU A 132 3.11 30.20 -16.56
N ASN A 133 4.15 30.25 -17.38
CA ASN A 133 4.64 29.09 -18.10
C ASN A 133 5.52 28.24 -17.16
N ALA A 134 4.96 27.19 -16.58
CA ALA A 134 5.65 26.28 -15.66
C ALA A 134 6.93 25.68 -16.26
N GLU A 135 6.93 25.37 -17.56
CA GLU A 135 8.11 24.84 -18.26
C GLU A 135 9.22 25.89 -18.38
N ALA A 136 8.87 27.13 -18.73
CA ALA A 136 9.82 28.25 -18.79
C ALA A 136 10.41 28.54 -17.40
N PHE A 137 9.57 28.47 -16.36
CA PHE A 137 10.01 28.64 -14.98
C PHE A 137 10.96 27.53 -14.53
N PHE A 138 10.62 26.26 -14.81
CA PHE A 138 11.50 25.11 -14.58
C PHE A 138 12.86 25.29 -15.28
N LYS A 139 12.87 25.72 -16.56
CA LYS A 139 14.10 25.97 -17.33
C LYS A 139 14.98 27.06 -16.71
N LYS A 140 14.38 28.09 -16.13
CA LYS A 140 15.10 29.19 -15.47
C LYS A 140 15.73 28.70 -14.16
N LYS A 141 15.01 27.86 -13.41
CA LYS A 141 15.47 27.33 -12.12
C LYS A 141 16.53 26.25 -12.26
N LYS A 142 16.35 25.34 -13.22
CA LYS A 142 17.26 24.22 -13.44
C LYS A 142 18.64 24.68 -13.94
N LYS A 143 19.72 24.19 -13.33
CA LYS A 143 21.09 24.46 -13.82
C LYS A 143 21.40 23.68 -15.11
N LYS A 144 21.66 24.38 -16.22
CA LYS A 144 21.92 23.79 -17.56
C LYS A 144 23.11 22.82 -17.65
N LEU A 145 24.13 22.97 -16.80
CA LEU A 145 25.38 22.19 -16.90
C LEU A 145 25.31 20.81 -16.23
N LEU A 146 24.29 20.55 -15.41
CA LEU A 146 24.09 19.29 -14.67
C LEU A 146 23.17 18.34 -15.42
N LEU A 147 23.54 18.00 -16.65
CA LEU A 147 22.94 16.85 -17.33
C LEU A 147 23.33 15.55 -16.58
N PRO A 148 22.56 14.47 -16.70
CA PRO A 148 22.95 13.17 -16.16
C PRO A 148 24.33 12.75 -16.68
N TYR A 149 25.01 11.92 -15.91
CA TYR A 149 26.30 11.39 -16.34
C TYR A 149 26.08 10.33 -17.44
N PHE A 150 26.23 10.72 -18.70
CA PHE A 150 26.02 9.84 -19.87
C PHE A 150 27.28 9.19 -20.44
N ARG A 151 28.44 9.44 -19.83
CA ARG A 151 29.67 8.78 -20.27
C ARG A 151 29.68 7.36 -19.74
N ASP A 152 30.35 6.48 -20.46
CA ASP A 152 30.52 5.11 -20.03
C ASP A 152 31.15 5.08 -18.62
N HIS A 153 30.45 4.40 -17.71
CA HIS A 153 30.87 4.25 -16.32
C HIS A 153 30.31 2.96 -15.73
N SER A 154 31.03 2.46 -14.74
CA SER A 154 30.56 1.40 -13.85
C SER A 154 30.08 1.99 -12.54
N PHE A 155 29.22 1.25 -11.86
CA PHE A 155 28.74 1.56 -10.52
C PHE A 155 28.39 0.27 -9.79
N LEU A 156 28.44 0.30 -8.47
CA LEU A 156 27.94 -0.78 -7.62
C LEU A 156 26.53 -0.44 -7.17
N VAL A 157 25.70 -1.47 -7.05
CA VAL A 157 24.39 -1.35 -6.42
C VAL A 157 24.19 -2.40 -5.36
N ASP A 158 24.02 -1.93 -4.14
CA ASP A 158 23.53 -2.71 -3.02
C ASP A 158 22.01 -2.66 -3.04
N PHE A 159 21.36 -3.81 -2.91
CA PHE A 159 19.90 -3.87 -2.88
C PHE A 159 19.38 -4.77 -1.76
N ASP A 160 18.24 -4.35 -1.22
CA ASP A 160 17.41 -5.12 -0.30
C ASP A 160 15.99 -5.17 -0.88
N SER A 161 15.35 -6.33 -0.82
CA SER A 161 14.01 -6.50 -1.36
C SER A 161 13.12 -7.35 -0.47
N VAL A 162 11.84 -6.97 -0.42
CA VAL A 162 10.78 -7.68 0.29
C VAL A 162 9.66 -7.93 -0.70
N VAL A 163 9.33 -9.20 -0.89
CA VAL A 163 8.17 -9.64 -1.69
C VAL A 163 7.08 -10.09 -0.71
N SER A 164 5.86 -9.61 -0.89
CA SER A 164 4.76 -9.93 0.03
C SER A 164 4.56 -11.44 0.19
N GLY A 165 4.65 -11.91 1.44
CA GLY A 165 4.54 -13.33 1.80
C GLY A 165 5.79 -14.19 1.56
N ASP A 166 6.91 -13.62 1.09
CA ASP A 166 8.17 -14.34 0.86
C ASP A 166 9.33 -13.76 1.69
N SER A 167 10.46 -14.47 1.71
CA SER A 167 11.69 -14.06 2.39
C SER A 167 12.31 -12.80 1.77
N THR A 168 12.99 -12.01 2.61
CA THR A 168 13.83 -10.89 2.15
C THR A 168 14.98 -11.39 1.29
N VAL A 169 15.24 -10.73 0.16
CA VAL A 169 16.39 -10.99 -0.71
C VAL A 169 17.27 -9.76 -0.75
N ALA A 170 18.56 -9.94 -0.45
CA ALA A 170 19.56 -8.88 -0.48
C ALA A 170 20.77 -9.29 -1.31
N GLY A 171 21.49 -8.31 -1.85
CA GLY A 171 22.72 -8.59 -2.58
C GLY A 171 23.38 -7.35 -3.16
N GLN A 172 24.45 -7.59 -3.91
CA GLN A 172 25.16 -6.55 -4.64
C GLN A 172 25.13 -6.88 -6.13
N LYS A 173 25.14 -5.86 -6.98
CA LYS A 173 25.29 -5.99 -8.44
C LYS A 173 26.24 -4.93 -8.95
N THR A 174 26.91 -5.22 -10.06
CA THR A 174 27.66 -4.19 -10.78
C THR A 174 26.85 -3.74 -11.97
N GLY A 175 26.59 -2.44 -12.05
CA GLY A 175 25.93 -1.83 -13.18
C GLY A 175 26.95 -1.17 -14.11
N PHE A 176 26.60 -1.13 -15.39
CA PHE A 176 27.33 -0.40 -16.42
C PHE A 176 26.35 0.47 -17.18
N PHE A 177 26.75 1.73 -17.38
CA PHE A 177 26.07 2.63 -18.31
C PHE A 177 26.92 2.71 -19.57
N ARG A 178 26.33 2.45 -20.75
CA ARG A 178 27.00 2.55 -22.05
C ARG A 178 26.04 3.02 -23.13
N ASP A 179 26.40 4.02 -23.93
CA ASP A 179 25.61 4.48 -25.08
C ASP A 179 24.11 4.73 -24.77
N ALA A 180 23.81 5.29 -23.60
CA ALA A 180 22.45 5.50 -23.09
C ALA A 180 21.64 4.20 -22.81
N TYR A 181 22.35 3.09 -22.62
CA TYR A 181 21.83 1.79 -22.18
C TYR A 181 22.42 1.42 -20.82
N VAL A 182 21.60 0.81 -19.96
CA VAL A 182 22.04 0.30 -18.65
C VAL A 182 22.09 -1.22 -18.70
N SER A 183 23.25 -1.80 -18.40
CA SER A 183 23.44 -3.24 -18.20
C SER A 183 23.79 -3.53 -16.75
N ILE A 184 23.50 -4.74 -16.29
CA ILE A 184 23.79 -5.20 -14.93
C ILE A 184 24.47 -6.54 -15.04
N ASP A 185 25.68 -6.61 -14.51
CA ASP A 185 26.43 -7.84 -14.35
C ASP A 185 26.38 -8.28 -12.88
N SER A 186 26.41 -9.59 -12.66
CA SER A 186 26.28 -10.18 -11.34
C SER A 186 27.60 -10.16 -10.57
N ILE A 187 27.61 -9.55 -9.38
CA ILE A 187 28.66 -9.77 -8.36
C ILE A 187 27.96 -10.14 -7.05
N GLY A 188 27.78 -11.44 -6.80
CA GLY A 188 27.27 -11.98 -5.52
C GLY A 188 25.77 -11.80 -5.26
N LEU A 189 25.04 -12.90 -5.13
CA LEU A 189 23.69 -12.93 -4.57
C LEU A 189 23.74 -13.78 -3.30
N SER A 190 23.29 -13.24 -2.18
CA SER A 190 22.99 -14.03 -0.98
C SER A 190 21.49 -14.31 -0.97
N SER A 191 21.05 -15.46 -1.49
CA SER A 191 19.65 -15.86 -1.37
C SER A 191 19.49 -17.38 -1.29
N ASP A 192 18.67 -17.81 -0.32
CA ASP A 192 18.23 -19.18 -0.09
C ASP A 192 16.88 -19.51 -0.77
N SER A 193 16.31 -18.67 -1.65
CA SER A 193 15.02 -18.98 -2.27
C SER A 193 14.79 -18.48 -3.71
N VAL A 194 13.77 -19.09 -4.34
CA VAL A 194 13.34 -19.00 -5.75
C VAL A 194 12.77 -17.62 -6.16
N ALA A 195 12.70 -16.64 -5.25
CA ALA A 195 12.16 -15.28 -5.48
C ALA A 195 13.08 -14.36 -6.33
N ASN A 196 13.78 -14.91 -7.32
CA ASN A 196 14.85 -14.22 -8.06
C ASN A 196 14.35 -13.39 -9.26
N GLU A 197 13.27 -13.81 -9.95
CA GLU A 197 12.91 -13.20 -11.24
C GLU A 197 12.20 -11.84 -11.11
N LEU A 198 11.21 -11.72 -10.20
CA LEU A 198 10.49 -10.45 -9.98
C LEU A 198 11.44 -9.37 -9.45
N VAL A 199 12.28 -9.72 -8.47
CA VAL A 199 13.32 -8.84 -7.93
C VAL A 199 14.28 -8.43 -9.04
N TYR A 200 14.74 -9.36 -9.88
CA TYR A 200 15.64 -9.03 -10.99
C TYR A 200 15.01 -8.11 -12.05
N LYS A 201 13.76 -8.37 -12.45
CA LYS A 201 13.02 -7.50 -13.37
C LYS A 201 12.80 -6.10 -12.78
N GLY A 202 12.42 -6.04 -11.50
CA GLY A 202 12.22 -4.79 -10.77
C GLY A 202 13.51 -3.98 -10.63
N LEU A 203 14.62 -4.64 -10.26
CA LEU A 203 15.95 -4.01 -10.22
C LEU A 203 16.30 -3.40 -11.58
N LYS A 204 16.23 -4.21 -12.65
CA LYS A 204 16.55 -3.75 -14.01
C LYS A 204 15.68 -2.55 -14.41
N ARG A 205 14.37 -2.64 -14.18
CA ARG A 205 13.45 -1.55 -14.54
C ARG A 205 13.69 -0.28 -13.72
N GLY A 206 13.91 -0.42 -12.41
CA GLY A 206 14.24 0.70 -11.52
C GLY A 206 15.49 1.44 -11.99
N TYR A 207 16.55 0.72 -12.38
CA TYR A 207 17.74 1.33 -12.95
C TYR A 207 17.50 2.06 -14.26
N GLU A 208 16.85 1.40 -15.22
CA GLU A 208 16.52 2.02 -16.51
C GLU A 208 15.77 3.35 -16.31
N LEU A 209 14.79 3.35 -15.41
CA LEU A 209 13.98 4.53 -15.10
C LEU A 209 14.81 5.64 -14.45
N ASN A 210 15.71 5.33 -13.50
CA ASN A 210 16.55 6.35 -12.84
C ASN A 210 17.32 7.22 -13.83
N TYR A 211 17.91 6.60 -14.85
CA TYR A 211 18.65 7.31 -15.88
C TYR A 211 17.73 7.97 -16.90
N LEU A 212 16.69 7.26 -17.35
CA LEU A 212 15.73 7.76 -18.35
C LEU A 212 14.99 9.02 -17.86
N LEU A 213 14.52 9.02 -16.61
CA LEU A 213 13.81 10.15 -16.00
C LEU A 213 14.71 11.38 -15.92
N ALA A 214 15.91 11.22 -15.36
CA ALA A 214 16.87 12.30 -15.25
C ALA A 214 17.24 12.85 -16.64
N ASP A 215 17.44 11.99 -17.65
CA ASP A 215 17.72 12.38 -19.03
C ASP A 215 16.61 13.26 -19.61
N ILE A 216 15.38 12.79 -19.53
CA ILE A 216 14.23 13.44 -20.14
C ILE A 216 13.98 14.83 -19.55
N PHE A 217 14.10 15.00 -18.24
CA PHE A 217 13.93 16.31 -17.62
C PHE A 217 15.12 17.24 -17.87
N CYS A 218 16.30 16.69 -18.15
CA CYS A 218 17.48 17.46 -18.47
C CYS A 218 17.53 17.91 -19.93
N HIS A 219 17.12 17.05 -20.86
CA HIS A 219 17.20 17.29 -22.29
C HIS A 219 15.93 17.89 -22.89
N ALA A 220 16.06 19.08 -23.48
CA ALA A 220 14.94 19.84 -24.04
C ALA A 220 14.10 19.09 -25.08
N LYS A 221 14.73 18.19 -25.85
CA LYS A 221 14.09 17.45 -26.94
C LYS A 221 12.95 16.52 -26.46
N TYR A 222 13.01 16.06 -25.21
CA TYR A 222 12.03 15.13 -24.65
C TYR A 222 10.91 15.82 -23.85
N ARG A 223 11.15 17.04 -23.35
CA ARG A 223 10.17 17.75 -22.49
C ARG A 223 8.85 18.09 -23.15
N LYS A 224 8.81 18.23 -24.49
CA LYS A 224 7.57 18.42 -25.25
C LYS A 224 6.57 17.25 -25.13
N ARG A 225 7.03 16.11 -24.61
CA ARG A 225 6.24 14.90 -24.38
C ARG A 225 5.53 14.90 -23.01
N PHE A 226 5.56 16.01 -22.27
CA PHE A 226 4.97 16.11 -20.95
C PHE A 226 4.09 17.35 -20.81
N TYR A 227 2.98 17.22 -20.08
CA TYR A 227 2.38 18.35 -19.38
C TYR A 227 3.25 18.67 -18.17
N CYS A 228 3.47 19.94 -17.91
CA CYS A 228 4.32 20.43 -16.83
C CYS A 228 3.52 21.44 -16.01
N ASP A 229 3.47 21.21 -14.71
CA ASP A 229 2.79 22.07 -13.76
C ASP A 229 3.68 22.33 -12.55
N TYR A 230 3.66 23.57 -12.03
CA TYR A 230 4.46 23.95 -10.86
C TYR A 230 3.59 23.79 -9.61
N LYS A 231 4.05 22.99 -8.65
CA LYS A 231 3.29 22.64 -7.44
C LYS A 231 3.67 23.47 -6.21
N GLY A 232 4.53 24.47 -6.36
CA GLY A 232 5.00 25.29 -5.26
C GLY A 232 6.26 24.73 -4.60
N LYS A 233 6.44 25.06 -3.32
CA LYS A 233 7.56 24.57 -2.51
C LYS A 233 7.09 23.56 -1.48
N ARG A 234 7.87 22.50 -1.28
CA ARG A 234 7.69 21.50 -0.22
C ARG A 234 9.05 21.18 0.40
N ASP A 235 9.15 21.24 1.71
CA ASP A 235 10.38 20.92 2.47
C ASP A 235 11.64 21.66 1.96
N GLY A 236 11.47 22.91 1.52
CA GLY A 236 12.55 23.73 0.96
C GLY A 236 12.86 23.50 -0.52
N PHE A 237 12.27 22.48 -1.16
CA PHE A 237 12.44 22.17 -2.58
C PHE A 237 11.35 22.81 -3.44
N ASP A 238 11.73 23.38 -4.59
CA ASP A 238 10.77 23.78 -5.62
C ASP A 238 10.28 22.51 -6.35
N LEU A 239 8.96 22.33 -6.49
CA LEU A 239 8.35 21.07 -6.94
C LEU A 239 7.57 21.22 -8.25
N TRP A 240 7.79 20.30 -9.19
CA TRP A 240 7.04 20.23 -10.46
C TRP A 240 6.41 18.87 -10.67
N SER A 241 5.21 18.87 -11.24
CA SER A 241 4.52 17.69 -11.73
C SER A 241 4.68 17.60 -13.25
N PHE A 242 5.10 16.44 -13.73
CA PHE A 242 5.19 16.11 -15.15
C PHE A 242 4.30 14.90 -15.45
N ALA A 243 3.33 15.06 -16.34
CA ALA A 243 2.48 13.96 -16.79
C ALA A 243 2.71 13.69 -18.28
N ILE A 244 2.78 12.43 -18.70
CA ILE A 244 3.05 12.08 -20.10
C ILE A 244 1.95 12.56 -21.04
N ARG A 245 2.37 13.09 -22.20
CA ARG A 245 1.53 13.31 -23.37
C ARG A 245 1.63 12.08 -24.27
N LEU A 246 0.54 11.32 -24.37
CA LEU A 246 0.47 10.17 -25.27
C LEU A 246 0.78 10.61 -26.72
N GLY A 247 1.70 9.92 -27.38
CA GLY A 247 2.15 10.26 -28.73
C GLY A 247 3.09 9.21 -29.35
N LYS A 248 3.38 9.32 -30.65
CA LYS A 248 4.25 8.37 -31.38
C LYS A 248 5.69 8.38 -30.84
N GLY A 249 6.27 7.19 -30.66
CA GLY A 249 7.67 7.00 -30.22
C GLY A 249 7.83 6.98 -28.69
N ASP A 250 6.87 6.36 -28.00
CA ASP A 250 6.85 6.25 -26.55
C ASP A 250 8.08 5.49 -26.02
N LEU A 251 8.86 6.17 -25.17
CA LEU A 251 10.04 5.58 -24.51
C LEU A 251 9.64 4.78 -23.26
N TRP A 252 8.41 4.97 -22.79
CA TRP A 252 7.93 4.46 -21.51
C TRP A 252 7.27 3.10 -21.63
N ARG A 253 6.93 2.68 -22.86
CA ARG A 253 6.25 1.43 -23.19
C ARG A 253 4.89 1.32 -22.47
N LEU A 254 4.16 2.42 -22.44
CA LEU A 254 2.85 2.49 -21.80
C LEU A 254 1.81 1.77 -22.65
N SER A 255 0.92 1.07 -21.97
CA SER A 255 -0.30 0.52 -22.55
C SER A 255 -1.33 1.63 -22.77
N LEU A 256 -2.34 1.36 -23.59
CA LEU A 256 -3.45 2.29 -23.75
C LEU A 256 -4.16 2.47 -22.41
N GLY A 257 -4.30 3.72 -21.96
CA GLY A 257 -4.96 4.06 -20.71
C GLY A 257 -4.02 4.16 -19.50
N ASP A 258 -2.78 3.69 -19.61
CA ASP A 258 -1.80 3.83 -18.52
C ASP A 258 -1.48 5.31 -18.24
N GLU A 259 -1.36 5.66 -16.97
CA GLU A 259 -1.00 7.01 -16.51
C GLU A 259 0.39 7.01 -15.91
N PHE A 260 1.25 7.90 -16.39
CA PHE A 260 2.60 8.06 -15.87
C PHE A 260 2.87 9.52 -15.47
N VAL A 261 3.12 9.70 -14.18
CA VAL A 261 3.33 11.01 -13.55
C VAL A 261 4.66 11.01 -12.83
N CYS A 262 5.36 12.13 -12.86
CA CYS A 262 6.61 12.34 -12.15
C CYS A 262 6.57 13.65 -11.37
N MET A 263 6.91 13.58 -10.10
CA MET A 263 7.17 14.71 -9.23
C MET A 263 8.68 14.95 -9.18
N VAL A 264 9.12 16.14 -9.61
CA VAL A 264 10.54 16.50 -9.67
C VAL A 264 10.80 17.62 -8.68
N SER A 265 11.68 17.36 -7.72
CA SER A 265 12.09 18.30 -6.68
C SER A 265 13.45 18.91 -7.03
N LEU A 266 13.51 20.24 -7.08
CA LEU A 266 14.76 20.98 -7.23
C LEU A 266 15.21 21.61 -5.91
N ASP A 267 16.49 21.48 -5.58
CA ASP A 267 17.10 22.19 -4.46
C ASP A 267 17.24 23.70 -4.73
N GLU A 268 17.70 24.44 -3.73
CA GLU A 268 17.88 25.90 -3.82
C GLU A 268 18.87 26.32 -4.94
N LYS A 269 19.78 25.42 -5.32
CA LYS A 269 20.77 25.62 -6.38
C LYS A 269 20.25 25.21 -7.76
N GLY A 270 19.01 24.70 -7.83
CA GLY A 270 18.35 24.25 -9.05
C GLY A 270 18.78 22.85 -9.49
N TYR A 271 19.27 22.01 -8.57
CA TYR A 271 19.67 20.63 -8.82
C TYR A 271 18.50 19.71 -8.57
N ILE A 272 18.34 18.68 -9.42
CA ILE A 272 17.37 17.62 -9.12
C ILE A 272 17.86 16.92 -7.87
N ALA A 273 17.12 17.08 -6.77
CA ALA A 273 17.38 16.40 -5.51
C ALA A 273 16.66 15.04 -5.48
N ASN A 274 15.42 15.02 -5.98
CA ASN A 274 14.57 13.84 -5.94
C ASN A 274 13.63 13.81 -7.16
N ILE A 275 13.34 12.60 -7.65
CA ILE A 275 12.27 12.33 -8.59
C ILE A 275 11.41 11.19 -8.03
N GLU A 276 10.11 11.43 -7.91
CA GLU A 276 9.12 10.42 -7.59
C GLU A 276 8.26 10.15 -8.82
N ALA A 277 8.41 8.98 -9.43
CA ALA A 277 7.67 8.56 -10.61
C ALA A 277 6.64 7.50 -10.24
N GLN A 278 5.45 7.62 -10.81
CA GLN A 278 4.35 6.68 -10.62
C GLN A 278 3.82 6.26 -11.99
N LEU A 279 3.74 4.95 -12.20
CA LEU A 279 2.93 4.33 -13.24
C LEU A 279 1.68 3.73 -12.59
N THR A 280 0.52 4.19 -13.01
CA THR A 280 -0.76 3.52 -12.77
C THR A 280 -1.12 2.77 -14.03
N SER A 281 -1.06 1.43 -13.99
CA SER A 281 -1.45 0.61 -15.12
C SER A 281 -2.91 0.15 -15.03
N HIS A 282 -3.59 0.18 -16.17
CA HIS A 282 -4.96 -0.30 -16.36
C HIS A 282 -5.01 -1.57 -17.22
N SER A 283 -3.88 -2.25 -17.35
CA SER A 283 -3.73 -3.48 -18.13
C SER A 283 -3.56 -4.68 -17.21
N ASN A 284 -4.21 -5.79 -17.54
CA ASN A 284 -3.99 -7.08 -16.88
C ASN A 284 -2.59 -7.68 -17.14
N LYS A 285 -1.79 -7.06 -18.01
CA LYS A 285 -0.43 -7.54 -18.39
C LYS A 285 0.71 -6.69 -17.84
N SER A 286 0.40 -5.59 -17.16
CA SER A 286 1.40 -4.60 -16.73
C SER A 286 1.20 -4.25 -15.26
N GLU A 287 2.29 -4.24 -14.51
CA GLU A 287 2.26 -3.87 -13.10
C GLU A 287 2.22 -2.35 -12.93
N SER A 288 1.52 -1.88 -11.90
CA SER A 288 1.67 -0.50 -11.43
C SER A 288 2.96 -0.41 -10.61
N TYR A 289 3.60 0.76 -10.61
CA TYR A 289 4.77 0.95 -9.77
C TYR A 289 4.96 2.39 -9.33
N ILE A 290 5.69 2.54 -8.22
CA ILE A 290 6.22 3.80 -7.73
C ILE A 290 7.74 3.68 -7.64
N LEU A 291 8.44 4.66 -8.18
CA LEU A 291 9.89 4.80 -8.08
C LEU A 291 10.19 6.14 -7.42
N ASN A 292 10.77 6.11 -6.23
CA ASN A 292 11.26 7.31 -5.56
C ASN A 292 12.79 7.29 -5.56
N THR A 293 13.42 8.26 -6.22
CA THR A 293 14.87 8.29 -6.44
C THR A 293 15.48 9.60 -6.00
N ASP A 294 16.44 9.49 -5.09
CA ASP A 294 17.34 10.56 -4.68
C ASP A 294 18.53 10.63 -5.63
N TYR A 295 18.94 11.85 -5.93
CA TYR A 295 20.04 12.13 -6.83
C TYR A 295 21.17 12.86 -6.12
N THR A 296 22.39 12.57 -6.56
CA THR A 296 23.61 13.24 -6.10
C THR A 296 24.47 13.65 -7.29
N LEU A 297 25.61 14.27 -7.00
CA LEU A 297 26.59 14.69 -8.00
C LEU A 297 27.78 13.74 -8.04
N PHE A 298 28.06 13.21 -9.22
CA PHE A 298 29.32 12.55 -9.55
C PHE A 298 29.97 13.27 -10.72
N ARG A 299 31.20 13.78 -10.52
CA ARG A 299 31.93 14.59 -11.52
C ARG A 299 31.09 15.73 -12.10
N GLU A 300 30.41 16.47 -11.22
CA GLU A 300 29.50 17.56 -11.60
C GLU A 300 28.40 17.12 -12.58
N LYS A 301 27.91 15.89 -12.46
CA LYS A 301 26.78 15.36 -13.21
C LYS A 301 25.85 14.61 -12.29
N ILE A 302 24.58 14.55 -12.68
CA ILE A 302 23.54 13.91 -11.89
C ILE A 302 23.68 12.39 -12.03
N VAL A 303 23.70 11.70 -10.89
CA VAL A 303 23.60 10.23 -10.78
C VAL A 303 22.63 9.88 -9.65
N ALA A 304 21.93 8.75 -9.75
CA ALA A 304 21.11 8.25 -8.65
C ALA A 304 22.01 7.88 -7.47
N SER A 305 21.60 8.20 -6.24
CA SER A 305 22.29 7.77 -5.01
C SER A 305 21.50 6.68 -4.29
N ARG A 306 20.18 6.81 -4.27
CA ARG A 306 19.28 5.86 -3.63
C ARG A 306 17.94 5.83 -4.35
N SER A 307 17.35 4.65 -4.48
CA SER A 307 16.03 4.46 -5.06
C SER A 307 15.21 3.49 -4.25
N VAL A 308 13.91 3.75 -4.17
CA VAL A 308 12.91 2.82 -3.65
C VAL A 308 11.93 2.55 -4.77
N PHE A 309 11.95 1.32 -5.28
CA PHE A 309 11.05 0.85 -6.33
C PHE A 309 10.00 -0.08 -5.72
N LYS A 310 8.74 0.31 -5.82
CA LYS A 310 7.59 -0.46 -5.32
C LYS A 310 6.77 -0.92 -6.51
N ILE A 311 6.71 -2.23 -6.73
CA ILE A 311 5.78 -2.86 -7.67
C ILE A 311 4.50 -3.12 -6.90
N LEU A 312 3.38 -2.63 -7.42
CA LEU A 312 2.08 -2.69 -6.78
C LEU A 312 1.16 -3.64 -7.56
N PRO A 313 0.36 -4.47 -6.86
CA PRO A 313 -0.77 -5.13 -7.49
C PRO A 313 -1.72 -4.10 -8.10
N ASN A 314 -2.35 -4.46 -9.21
CA ASN A 314 -3.47 -3.68 -9.76
C ASN A 314 -4.77 -4.45 -9.55
N ALA A 315 -5.91 -3.75 -9.56
CA ALA A 315 -7.22 -4.33 -9.26
C ALA A 315 -7.65 -5.43 -10.25
N ASP A 316 -6.98 -5.52 -11.40
CA ASP A 316 -7.28 -6.46 -12.48
C ASP A 316 -6.25 -7.62 -12.56
N ASN A 317 -5.35 -7.73 -11.56
CA ASN A 317 -4.28 -8.73 -11.50
C ASN A 317 -4.07 -9.22 -10.07
N ASP A 318 -4.94 -10.13 -9.63
CA ASP A 318 -4.93 -10.76 -8.30
C ASP A 318 -3.68 -11.62 -8.02
N GLU A 319 -2.90 -11.95 -9.04
CA GLU A 319 -1.65 -12.72 -8.92
C GLU A 319 -0.42 -11.85 -8.63
N ALA A 320 -0.52 -10.53 -8.83
CA ALA A 320 0.59 -9.62 -8.62
C ALA A 320 0.89 -9.47 -7.12
N LYS A 321 2.10 -9.85 -6.70
CA LYS A 321 2.58 -9.57 -5.34
C LYS A 321 3.17 -8.17 -5.27
N GLU A 322 2.92 -7.48 -4.15
CA GLU A 322 3.69 -6.28 -3.82
C GLU A 322 5.16 -6.66 -3.65
N CYS A 323 6.05 -5.91 -4.30
CA CYS A 323 7.49 -6.07 -4.19
C CYS A 323 8.13 -4.71 -3.97
N VAL A 324 8.86 -4.57 -2.88
CA VAL A 324 9.61 -3.36 -2.55
C VAL A 324 11.09 -3.65 -2.70
N ILE A 325 11.78 -2.84 -3.49
CA ILE A 325 13.21 -2.96 -3.75
C ILE A 325 13.87 -1.63 -3.40
N VAL A 326 14.77 -1.66 -2.43
CA VAL A 326 15.62 -0.53 -2.06
C VAL A 326 16.97 -0.72 -2.75
N MET A 327 17.44 0.29 -3.47
CA MET A 327 18.70 0.28 -4.21
C MET A 327 19.56 1.44 -3.73
N THR A 328 20.84 1.17 -3.44
CA THR A 328 21.84 2.18 -3.07
C THR A 328 23.01 2.12 -4.03
N PHE A 329 23.30 3.24 -4.69
CA PHE A 329 24.28 3.34 -5.76
C PHE A 329 25.60 3.91 -5.24
N SER A 330 26.70 3.25 -5.56
CA SER A 330 28.03 3.65 -5.10
C SER A 330 29.11 3.27 -6.12
N GLY A 331 30.39 3.51 -5.79
CA GLY A 331 31.51 2.98 -6.56
C GLY A 331 31.62 3.49 -8.00
N PHE A 332 31.12 4.70 -8.30
CA PHE A 332 31.12 5.25 -9.67
C PHE A 332 32.56 5.36 -10.24
N GLY A 333 32.85 4.56 -11.27
CA GLY A 333 34.16 4.44 -11.90
C GLY A 333 34.12 4.70 -13.41
N LYS A 334 35.27 4.96 -14.06
CA LYS A 334 35.32 4.88 -15.53
C LYS A 334 35.29 3.40 -15.92
N SER A 335 34.45 3.03 -16.88
CA SER A 335 34.48 1.69 -17.50
C SER A 335 35.69 1.53 -18.42
#